data_AF-A0A950EEJ3-F1
#
_entry.id   AF-A0A950EEJ3-F1
#
_cell.length_a   1.000
_cell.length_b   1.000
_cell.length_c   1.000
_cell.angle_alpha   90.00
_cell.angle_beta   90.00
_cell.angle_gamma   90.00
#
_symmetry.space_group_name_H-M   'P 1'
#
loop_
_entity.id
_entity.type
_entity.pdbx_description
1 polymer ?
#
loop_
_entity_poly.entity_id
_entity_poly.type
_entity_poly.pdbx_seq_one_letter_code
_entity_poly.pdbx_strand_id
1 'polypeptide(L)'
;MKKAVCNREPGYFARRFAPQVAHVYAEDVDPEALSFLRRETLAKVTVVAGKPENPMLPPNSCSVVFICDVLHMVKNRPAFLNNIIPAVKPGGKVVVIDFYRRGLPVGPPLWAKLSEDEVKDDFSKGAFKLDKQLTFLPYQYFLIFTK
;
A
#
# COMPACT_ATOMS: atom_id res chain seq x y z
N MET A 1 11.75 1.24 -14.37
CA MET A 1 10.26 1.30 -14.42
C MET A 1 9.70 0.95 -13.05
N LYS A 2 9.47 1.95 -12.20
CA LYS A 2 8.77 1.76 -10.93
C LYS A 2 7.34 2.27 -11.10
N LYS A 3 6.34 1.50 -10.70
CA LYS A 3 5.00 2.00 -10.42
C LYS A 3 4.73 1.74 -8.94
N ALA A 4 4.03 2.64 -8.27
CA ALA A 4 3.72 2.58 -6.85
C ALA A 4 2.24 2.94 -6.65
N VAL A 5 1.65 2.37 -5.61
CA VAL A 5 0.29 2.63 -5.11
C VAL A 5 0.44 3.37 -3.79
N CYS A 6 -0.47 4.25 -3.41
CA CYS A 6 -0.44 4.79 -2.05
C CYS A 6 -1.76 5.46 -1.69
N ASN A 7 -2.23 5.25 -0.44
CA ASN A 7 -2.90 6.31 0.28
C ASN A 7 -2.73 6.24 1.82
N ARG A 8 -2.96 7.39 2.47
CA ARG A 8 -3.74 7.69 3.70
C ARG A 8 -4.11 9.17 3.64
N GLU A 9 -3.16 10.01 3.19
CA GLU A 9 -3.43 11.36 2.71
C GLU A 9 -3.48 11.38 1.17
N PRO A 10 -4.62 11.75 0.56
CA PRO A 10 -4.81 11.69 -0.88
C PRO A 10 -3.66 12.37 -1.61
N GLY A 11 -2.88 11.57 -2.33
CA GLY A 11 -1.82 12.06 -3.19
C GLY A 11 -0.52 12.50 -2.52
N TYR A 12 -0.35 12.42 -1.20
CA TYR A 12 0.89 12.83 -0.53
C TYR A 12 2.12 12.11 -1.11
N PHE A 13 2.06 10.79 -1.20
CA PHE A 13 3.12 9.98 -1.79
C PHE A 13 3.04 9.93 -3.31
N ALA A 14 1.85 10.01 -3.91
CA ALA A 14 1.74 10.04 -5.38
C ALA A 14 2.52 11.22 -5.97
N ARG A 15 2.42 12.42 -5.36
CA ARG A 15 3.21 13.61 -5.73
C ARG A 15 4.71 13.40 -5.57
N ARG A 16 5.12 12.72 -4.50
CA ARG A 16 6.54 12.47 -4.20
C ARG A 16 7.14 11.40 -5.10
N PHE A 17 6.36 10.39 -5.48
CA PHE A 17 6.81 9.31 -6.34
C PHE A 17 6.79 9.68 -7.82
N ALA A 18 5.79 10.42 -8.30
CA ALA A 18 5.65 10.81 -9.70
C ALA A 18 6.95 11.33 -10.38
N PRO A 19 7.77 12.20 -9.75
CA PRO A 19 9.03 12.64 -10.36
C PRO A 19 10.14 11.58 -10.36
N GLN A 20 10.07 10.58 -9.47
CA GLN A 20 11.13 9.57 -9.27
C GLN A 20 10.90 8.29 -10.08
N VAL A 21 9.70 8.12 -10.62
CA VAL A 21 9.29 6.88 -11.26
C VAL A 21 8.68 7.11 -12.64
N ALA A 22 8.47 6.02 -13.38
CA ALA A 22 7.94 6.12 -14.74
C ALA A 22 6.44 6.46 -14.73
N HIS A 23 5.69 5.89 -13.78
CA HIS A 23 4.24 6.06 -13.66
C HIS A 23 3.77 5.72 -12.25
N VAL A 24 2.70 6.31 -11.75
CA VAL A 24 2.09 6.04 -10.44
C VAL A 24 0.62 5.70 -10.64
N TYR A 25 0.12 4.68 -9.95
CA TYR A 25 -1.32 4.46 -9.81
C TYR A 25 -1.74 4.94 -8.43
N ALA A 26 -2.45 6.05 -8.34
CA ALA A 26 -2.99 6.54 -7.08
C ALA A 26 -4.36 5.90 -6.87
N GLU A 27 -4.41 4.87 -6.03
CA GLU A 27 -5.61 4.09 -5.76
C GLU A 27 -6.24 4.50 -4.45
N ASP A 28 -7.57 4.64 -4.45
CA ASP A 28 -8.36 4.79 -3.23
C ASP A 28 -9.80 4.31 -3.41
N VAL A 29 -10.49 4.07 -2.30
CA VAL A 29 -11.91 3.69 -2.23
C VAL A 29 -12.84 4.87 -1.95
N ASP A 30 -12.32 5.95 -1.36
CA ASP A 30 -13.03 7.17 -0.97
C ASP A 30 -13.23 8.10 -2.18
N PRO A 31 -14.49 8.36 -2.59
CA PRO A 31 -14.81 9.30 -3.66
C PRO A 31 -14.22 10.70 -3.48
N GLU A 32 -14.09 11.20 -2.25
CA GLU A 32 -13.53 12.53 -1.97
C GLU A 32 -12.03 12.57 -2.24
N ALA A 33 -11.29 11.59 -1.75
CA ALA A 33 -9.88 11.38 -2.04
C ALA A 33 -9.61 11.27 -3.55
N LEU A 34 -10.43 10.48 -4.25
CA LEU A 34 -10.32 10.31 -5.70
C LEU A 34 -10.61 11.62 -6.44
N SER A 35 -11.59 12.40 -5.99
CA SER A 35 -11.91 13.70 -6.58
C SER A 35 -10.78 14.70 -6.37
N PHE A 36 -10.15 14.72 -5.20
CA PHE A 36 -8.96 15.52 -4.93
C PHE A 36 -7.79 15.15 -5.86
N LEU A 37 -7.46 13.87 -5.95
CA LEU A 37 -6.38 13.37 -6.81
C LEU A 37 -6.56 13.73 -8.29
N ARG A 38 -7.80 13.71 -8.80
CA ARG A 38 -8.11 14.06 -10.20
C ARG A 38 -7.95 15.56 -10.47
N ARG A 39 -8.20 16.43 -9.48
CA ARG A 39 -8.04 17.89 -9.63
C ARG A 39 -6.58 18.33 -9.65
N GLU A 40 -5.70 17.60 -9.00
CA GLU A 40 -4.27 17.95 -8.88
C GLU A 40 -3.46 17.80 -10.17
N THR A 41 -4.06 17.26 -11.24
CA THR A 41 -3.46 17.16 -12.60
C THR A 41 -1.99 16.69 -12.62
N LEU A 42 -1.66 15.70 -11.78
CA LEU A 42 -0.30 15.23 -11.62
C LEU A 42 0.16 14.44 -12.85
N ALA A 43 1.21 14.92 -13.52
CA ALA A 43 1.85 14.18 -14.61
C ALA A 43 2.33 12.80 -14.14
N LYS A 44 2.21 11.79 -15.02
CA LYS A 44 2.60 10.38 -14.74
C LYS A 44 1.79 9.71 -13.62
N VAL A 45 0.64 10.26 -13.23
CA VAL A 45 -0.26 9.65 -12.25
C VAL A 45 -1.57 9.24 -12.93
N THR A 46 -2.01 8.01 -12.70
CA THR A 46 -3.37 7.57 -13.02
C THR A 46 -4.12 7.32 -11.72
N VAL A 47 -5.28 7.95 -11.57
CA VAL A 47 -6.16 7.71 -10.43
C VAL A 47 -6.97 6.44 -10.68
N VAL A 48 -6.95 5.51 -9.73
CA VAL A 48 -7.68 4.23 -9.79
C VAL A 48 -8.71 4.22 -8.67
N ALA A 49 -9.97 4.00 -9.01
CA ALA A 49 -11.03 3.80 -8.01
C ALA A 49 -11.08 2.31 -7.66
N GLY A 50 -10.62 1.96 -6.46
CA GLY A 50 -10.70 0.59 -5.96
C GLY A 50 -12.01 0.29 -5.26
N LYS A 51 -12.01 -0.85 -4.59
CA LYS A 51 -13.08 -1.37 -3.72
C LYS A 51 -12.41 -1.85 -2.43
N PRO A 52 -13.15 -1.95 -1.30
CA PRO A 52 -12.58 -2.30 0.02
C PRO A 52 -11.60 -3.49 0.04
N GLU A 53 -11.86 -4.55 -0.73
CA GLU A 53 -10.93 -5.69 -0.86
C GLU A 53 -10.35 -5.87 -2.26
N ASN A 54 -10.56 -4.94 -3.20
CA ASN A 54 -10.02 -5.06 -4.55
C ASN A 54 -9.48 -3.71 -5.03
N PRO A 55 -8.16 -3.52 -5.11
CA PRO A 55 -7.59 -2.24 -5.52
C PRO A 55 -7.79 -1.93 -7.01
N MET A 56 -8.38 -2.84 -7.79
CA MET A 56 -8.70 -2.64 -9.21
C MET A 56 -7.49 -2.23 -10.07
N LEU A 57 -6.28 -2.56 -9.61
CA LEU A 57 -5.04 -2.23 -10.30
C LEU A 57 -4.91 -3.08 -11.58
N PRO A 58 -4.43 -2.51 -12.70
CA PRO A 58 -4.25 -3.28 -13.91
C PRO A 58 -3.27 -4.45 -13.71
N PRO A 59 -3.52 -5.62 -14.33
CA PRO A 59 -2.66 -6.79 -14.17
C PRO A 59 -1.25 -6.52 -14.69
N ASN A 60 -0.24 -7.14 -14.05
CA ASN A 60 1.18 -7.04 -14.41
C ASN A 60 1.70 -5.61 -14.61
N SER A 61 1.12 -4.65 -13.88
CA SER A 61 1.40 -3.24 -14.08
C SER A 61 2.43 -2.71 -13.09
N CYS A 62 2.48 -3.27 -11.88
CA CYS A 62 3.23 -2.72 -10.75
C CYS A 62 4.51 -3.52 -10.47
N SER A 63 5.65 -2.84 -10.46
CA SER A 63 6.90 -3.42 -9.92
C SER A 63 7.02 -3.22 -8.40
N VAL A 64 6.32 -2.22 -7.86
CA VAL A 64 6.20 -1.96 -6.43
C VAL A 64 4.73 -1.65 -6.13
N VAL A 65 4.18 -2.21 -5.07
CA VAL A 65 2.93 -1.74 -4.47
C VAL A 65 3.31 -1.20 -3.11
N PHE A 66 2.89 0.01 -2.77
CA PHE A 66 3.27 0.67 -1.54
C PHE A 66 2.00 0.92 -0.72
N ILE A 67 1.99 0.47 0.52
CA ILE A 67 0.84 0.50 1.41
C ILE A 67 1.33 1.12 2.70
N CYS A 68 0.85 2.32 3.02
CA CYS A 68 1.33 3.09 4.15
C CYS A 68 0.13 3.52 5.00
N ASP A 69 0.05 3.05 6.24
CA ASP A 69 -1.01 3.38 7.20
C ASP A 69 -2.44 3.07 6.72
N VAL A 70 -2.60 2.03 5.89
CA VAL A 70 -3.91 1.62 5.34
C VAL A 70 -4.22 0.15 5.56
N LEU A 71 -3.22 -0.72 5.69
CA LEU A 71 -3.49 -2.17 5.74
C LEU A 71 -4.36 -2.55 6.94
N HIS A 72 -4.20 -1.85 8.07
CA HIS A 72 -5.04 -2.03 9.26
C HIS A 72 -6.53 -1.65 9.06
N MET A 73 -6.86 -0.87 8.03
CA MET A 73 -8.24 -0.51 7.68
C MET A 73 -8.93 -1.59 6.82
N VAL A 74 -8.16 -2.51 6.23
CA VAL A 74 -8.69 -3.56 5.35
C VAL A 74 -9.31 -4.67 6.19
N LYS A 75 -10.64 -4.84 6.10
CA LYS A 75 -11.39 -5.82 6.90
C LYS A 75 -11.06 -7.27 6.52
N ASN A 76 -11.06 -7.59 5.22
CA ASN A 76 -10.73 -8.92 4.71
C ASN A 76 -9.40 -8.87 3.95
N ARG A 77 -8.31 -8.88 4.73
CA ARG A 77 -6.93 -8.82 4.22
C ARG A 77 -6.56 -9.98 3.29
N PRO A 78 -6.98 -11.24 3.55
CA PRO A 78 -6.73 -12.33 2.60
C PRO A 78 -7.29 -12.05 1.21
N ALA A 79 -8.52 -11.53 1.11
CA ALA A 79 -9.11 -11.17 -0.18
C ALA A 79 -8.35 -10.01 -0.85
N PHE A 80 -8.01 -8.97 -0.09
CA PHE A 80 -7.24 -7.83 -0.59
C PHE A 80 -5.86 -8.24 -1.13
N LEU A 81 -5.11 -9.04 -0.38
CA LEU A 81 -3.81 -9.54 -0.81
C LEU A 81 -3.92 -10.42 -2.06
N ASN A 82 -4.93 -11.30 -2.13
CA ASN A 82 -5.21 -12.10 -3.32
C ASN A 82 -5.50 -11.24 -4.56
N ASN A 83 -6.22 -10.12 -4.39
CA ASN A 83 -6.52 -9.20 -5.49
C ASN A 83 -5.33 -8.31 -5.87
N ILE A 84 -4.33 -8.13 -5.00
CA ILE A 84 -3.07 -7.44 -5.35
C ILE A 84 -2.16 -8.32 -6.20
N ILE A 85 -2.11 -9.63 -5.95
CA ILE A 85 -1.20 -10.57 -6.65
C ILE A 85 -1.18 -10.34 -8.17
N PRO A 86 -2.31 -10.32 -8.91
CA PRO A 86 -2.28 -10.16 -10.37
C PRO A 86 -1.74 -8.80 -10.84
N ALA A 87 -1.82 -7.74 -10.03
CA ALA A 87 -1.29 -6.43 -10.38
C ALA A 87 0.24 -6.35 -10.28
N VAL A 88 0.84 -7.17 -9.40
CA VAL A 88 2.29 -7.19 -9.16
C VAL A 88 2.99 -8.05 -10.21
N LYS A 89 3.99 -7.47 -10.88
CA LYS A 89 4.86 -8.17 -11.84
C LYS A 89 5.65 -9.30 -11.16
N PRO A 90 6.07 -10.35 -11.88
CA PRO A 90 7.05 -11.33 -11.36
C PRO A 90 8.30 -10.62 -10.81
N GLY A 91 8.75 -11.00 -9.60
CA GLY A 91 9.85 -10.32 -8.90
C GLY A 91 9.54 -8.90 -8.41
N GLY A 92 8.29 -8.46 -8.56
CA GLY A 92 7.80 -7.20 -8.01
C GLY A 92 7.67 -7.25 -6.49
N LYS A 93 7.60 -6.08 -5.87
CA LYS A 93 7.61 -5.94 -4.41
C LYS A 93 6.32 -5.35 -3.87
N VAL A 94 5.97 -5.72 -2.65
CA VAL A 94 4.95 -5.03 -1.85
C VAL A 94 5.63 -4.48 -0.62
N VAL A 95 5.51 -3.16 -0.41
CA VAL A 95 6.03 -2.46 0.74
C VAL A 95 4.86 -2.13 1.65
N VAL A 96 4.95 -2.56 2.92
CA VAL A 96 3.97 -2.27 3.94
C VAL A 96 4.63 -1.48 5.06
N ILE A 97 4.08 -0.30 5.34
CA ILE A 97 4.43 0.54 6.47
C ILE A 97 3.17 0.75 7.29
N ASP A 98 3.20 0.38 8.56
CA ASP A 98 2.07 0.61 9.47
C ASP A 98 2.54 0.69 10.92
N PHE A 99 1.66 1.14 11.81
CA PHE A 99 2.00 1.40 13.21
C PHE A 99 2.22 0.11 14.01
N TYR A 100 3.26 0.10 14.86
CA TYR A 100 3.42 -0.97 15.84
C TYR A 100 2.19 -1.06 16.77
N ARG A 101 1.71 -2.29 17.01
CA ARG A 101 0.58 -2.59 17.93
C ARG A 101 0.97 -2.44 19.41
N ARG A 102 1.27 -1.21 19.81
CA ARG A 102 1.54 -0.77 21.19
C ARG A 102 0.98 0.62 21.43
N GLY A 103 1.01 1.09 22.68
CA GLY A 103 0.75 2.48 23.00
C GLY A 103 1.76 3.38 22.28
N LEU A 104 1.28 4.28 21.42
CA LEU A 104 2.11 5.21 20.66
C LEU A 104 1.53 6.62 20.81
N PRO A 105 2.38 7.67 20.77
CA PRO A 105 1.90 9.05 20.82
C PRO A 105 1.16 9.47 19.53
N VAL A 106 1.25 8.67 18.47
CA VAL A 106 0.68 8.92 17.15
C VAL A 106 0.05 7.66 16.56
N GLY A 107 -0.79 7.85 15.55
CA GLY A 107 -1.46 6.77 14.82
C GLY A 107 -2.85 6.43 15.35
N PRO A 108 -3.48 5.39 14.82
CA PRO A 108 -4.82 4.97 15.22
C PRO A 108 -4.82 4.42 16.66
N PRO A 109 -6.00 4.25 17.28
CA PRO A 109 -6.10 3.61 18.60
C PRO A 109 -5.61 2.16 18.56
N LEU A 110 -5.15 1.63 19.70
CA LEU A 110 -4.52 0.31 19.79
C LEU A 110 -5.38 -0.83 19.20
N TRP A 111 -6.69 -0.79 19.40
CA TRP A 111 -7.63 -1.81 18.91
C TRP A 111 -7.72 -1.86 17.38
N ALA A 112 -7.38 -0.78 16.69
CA ALA A 112 -7.40 -0.70 15.23
C ALA A 112 -6.07 -1.10 14.58
N LYS A 113 -4.99 -1.30 15.36
CA LYS A 113 -3.65 -1.60 14.83
C LYS A 113 -3.47 -3.08 14.54
N LEU A 114 -2.60 -3.38 13.57
CA LEU A 114 -2.10 -4.73 13.30
C LEU A 114 -0.69 -4.89 13.85
N SER A 115 -0.38 -6.07 14.39
CA SER A 115 1.00 -6.42 14.72
C SER A 115 1.79 -6.76 13.45
N GLU A 116 3.10 -6.60 13.54
CA GLU A 116 4.01 -6.98 12.46
C GLU A 116 3.89 -8.48 12.11
N ASP A 117 3.71 -9.33 13.12
CA ASP A 117 3.58 -10.78 12.94
C ASP A 117 2.28 -11.17 12.23
N GLU A 118 1.15 -10.50 12.55
CA GLU A 118 -0.10 -10.68 11.81
C GLU A 118 0.07 -10.35 10.32
N VAL A 119 0.79 -9.26 10.01
CA VAL A 119 1.06 -8.89 8.61
C VAL A 119 1.99 -9.90 7.93
N LYS A 120 3.05 -10.34 8.61
CA LYS A 120 3.95 -11.38 8.06
C LYS A 120 3.19 -12.68 7.78
N ASP A 121 2.32 -13.11 8.70
CA ASP A 121 1.48 -14.29 8.55
C ASP A 121 0.52 -14.17 7.36
N ASP A 122 -0.18 -13.04 7.23
CA ASP A 122 -1.10 -12.78 6.11
C ASP A 122 -0.41 -12.87 4.75
N PHE A 123 0.80 -12.30 4.61
CA PHE A 123 1.58 -12.38 3.38
C PHE A 123 2.14 -13.78 3.11
N SER A 124 2.51 -14.52 4.15
CA SER A 124 3.08 -15.88 4.04
C SER A 124 2.12 -16.91 3.44
N LYS A 125 0.80 -16.67 3.56
CA LYS A 125 -0.27 -17.52 3.01
C LYS A 125 -0.50 -17.31 1.51
N GLY A 126 0.07 -16.24 0.94
CA GLY A 126 -0.11 -15.86 -0.45
C GLY A 126 1.10 -16.17 -1.34
N ALA A 127 1.22 -15.41 -2.43
CA ALA A 127 2.32 -15.52 -3.38
C ALA A 127 3.54 -14.65 -3.00
N PHE A 128 3.61 -14.14 -1.77
CA PHE A 128 4.63 -13.18 -1.36
C PHE A 128 5.52 -13.75 -0.26
N LYS A 129 6.80 -13.41 -0.29
CA LYS A 129 7.77 -13.77 0.76
C LYS A 129 8.42 -12.53 1.34
N LEU A 130 8.65 -12.53 2.65
CA LEU A 130 9.38 -11.46 3.31
C LEU A 130 10.81 -11.39 2.73
N ASP A 131 11.17 -10.22 2.21
CA ASP A 131 12.49 -9.93 1.63
C ASP A 131 13.33 -9.12 2.61
N LYS A 132 12.76 -8.04 3.16
CA LYS A 132 13.45 -7.16 4.10
C LYS A 132 12.51 -6.61 5.16
N GLN A 133 13.09 -6.34 6.32
CA GLN A 133 12.49 -5.56 7.38
C GLN A 133 13.45 -4.42 7.73
N LEU A 134 12.94 -3.19 7.79
CA LEU A 134 13.72 -2.00 8.13
C LEU A 134 13.21 -1.41 9.45
N THR A 135 14.11 -0.88 10.27
CA THR A 135 13.82 -0.52 11.67
C THR A 135 14.11 0.94 12.00
N PHE A 136 14.26 1.79 10.98
CA PHE A 136 14.62 3.20 11.16
C PHE A 136 13.41 4.10 11.50
N LEU A 137 12.18 3.59 11.40
CA LEU A 137 10.97 4.33 11.75
C LEU A 137 10.66 4.11 13.25
N PRO A 138 10.44 5.18 14.05
CA PRO A 138 10.29 5.05 15.50
C PRO A 138 8.94 4.42 15.92
N TYR A 139 7.91 4.59 15.08
CA TYR A 139 6.51 4.26 15.42
C TYR A 139 5.90 3.18 14.53
N GLN A 140 6.52 2.87 13.40
CA GLN A 140 5.97 2.02 12.36
C GLN A 140 6.95 0.89 12.04
N TYR A 141 6.42 -0.30 11.75
CA TYR A 141 7.21 -1.32 11.08
C TYR A 141 7.31 -1.02 9.58
N PHE A 142 8.39 -1.50 8.95
CA PHE A 142 8.61 -1.38 7.53
C PHE A 142 8.96 -2.77 6.99
N LEU A 143 8.04 -3.34 6.23
CA LEU A 143 8.19 -4.66 5.63
C LEU A 143 8.24 -4.56 4.11
N ILE A 144 9.13 -5.32 3.50
CA ILE A 144 9.22 -5.49 2.06
C ILE A 144 9.03 -6.96 1.76
N PHE A 145 8.04 -7.25 0.92
CA PHE A 145 7.76 -8.58 0.40
C PHE A 145 8.06 -8.63 -1.09
N THR A 146 8.46 -9.79 -1.59
CA THR A 146 8.67 -10.04 -3.03
C THR A 146 7.70 -11.13 -3.51
N LYS A 147 7.14 -10.94 -4.70
CA LYS A 147 6.32 -11.94 -5.40
C LYS A 147 7.19 -12.99 -6.09
#